data_AF-A0A7Y9L058-F1
#
_entry.id   AF-A0A7Y9L058-F1
#
_cell.length_a   1.000
_cell.length_b   1.000
_cell.length_c   1.000
_cell.angle_alpha   90.00
_cell.angle_beta   90.00
_cell.angle_gamma   90.00
#
_symmetry.space_group_name_H-M   'P 1'
#
loop_
_entity.id
_entity.type
_entity.pdbx_description
1 polymer ?
#
loop_
_entity_poly.entity_id
_entity_poly.type
_entity_poly.pdbx_seq_one_letter_code
_entity_poly.pdbx_strand_id
1 'polypeptide(L)'
;MLAAAVPAVDGASLMELVVVEVTLDGNRRPAKVARLRPIGEQRILAQLLLPKLVKLQGWNLVLSGIEELKGVAGQTRGVAQTWVCKLWVPDNAVGYRVRDTCQQGVLAPKSAIRQSSGTRGRLVVTTDYVTPLQRYTLCAEVHHHQVSTFPAGRLVDCHIEWMSDETFELGGLRVCASHEDQPERLERAGWLVEIDVKERELTKREARMLR
;
A
#
# COMPACT_ATOMS: atom_id res chain seq x y z
N MET A 1 -15.37 -20.25 11.20
CA MET A 1 -16.21 -19.56 12.19
C MET A 1 -15.72 -18.12 12.25
N LEU A 2 -16.33 -17.23 11.48
CA LEU A 2 -15.95 -15.80 11.46
C LEU A 2 -16.40 -15.20 12.81
N ALA A 3 -15.45 -14.77 13.62
CA ALA A 3 -15.72 -14.15 14.90
C ALA A 3 -16.46 -12.82 14.70
N ALA A 4 -17.41 -12.58 15.60
CA ALA A 4 -18.42 -11.53 15.51
C ALA A 4 -17.82 -10.13 15.29
N ALA A 5 -18.44 -9.38 14.37
CA ALA A 5 -18.20 -7.96 14.17
C ALA A 5 -18.58 -7.21 15.46
N VAL A 6 -17.59 -6.60 16.10
CA VAL A 6 -17.76 -5.68 17.25
C VAL A 6 -17.62 -4.26 16.72
N PRO A 7 -18.47 -3.31 17.14
CA PRO A 7 -18.95 -2.26 16.28
C PRO A 7 -17.89 -1.19 16.04
N ALA A 8 -17.69 -0.85 14.78
CA ALA A 8 -17.25 0.48 14.42
C ALA A 8 -18.38 1.43 14.90
N VAL A 9 -18.02 2.41 15.73
CA VAL A 9 -18.79 3.60 16.18
C VAL A 9 -20.22 3.64 15.60
N ASP A 10 -21.28 3.61 16.42
CA ASP A 10 -22.69 3.62 15.98
C ASP A 10 -22.89 4.38 14.64
N GLY A 11 -23.10 3.62 13.56
CA GLY A 11 -23.26 4.14 12.19
C GLY A 11 -22.05 4.04 11.24
N ALA A 12 -20.89 3.54 11.68
CA ALA A 12 -19.73 3.34 10.82
C ALA A 12 -19.76 1.93 10.19
N SER A 13 -20.00 1.85 8.89
CA SER A 13 -19.87 0.61 8.12
C SER A 13 -18.40 0.33 7.80
N LEU A 14 -17.98 -0.94 7.90
CA LEU A 14 -16.71 -1.38 7.33
C LEU A 14 -16.79 -1.32 5.79
N MET A 15 -15.74 -0.79 5.18
CA MET A 15 -15.67 -0.55 3.74
C MET A 15 -14.42 -1.19 3.16
N GLU A 16 -14.52 -1.62 1.91
CA GLU A 16 -13.37 -1.97 1.09
C GLU A 16 -12.90 -0.74 0.32
N LEU A 17 -11.60 -0.45 0.44
CA LEU A 17 -10.89 0.53 -0.36
C LEU A 17 -10.04 -0.21 -1.39
N VAL A 18 -10.30 0.02 -2.67
CA VAL A 18 -9.59 -0.65 -3.77
C VAL A 18 -8.96 0.39 -4.67
N VAL A 19 -7.68 0.23 -5.00
CA VAL A 19 -6.96 1.06 -5.98
C VAL A 19 -6.64 0.22 -7.21
N VAL A 20 -7.20 0.60 -8.35
CA VAL A 20 -7.15 -0.18 -9.60
C VAL A 20 -7.08 0.72 -10.83
N GLU A 21 -6.64 0.16 -11.95
CA GLU A 21 -6.77 0.78 -13.27
C GLU A 21 -8.10 0.38 -13.91
N VAL A 22 -8.85 1.37 -14.43
CA VAL A 22 -10.14 1.16 -15.08
C VAL A 22 -10.24 1.99 -16.35
N THR A 23 -10.94 1.46 -17.35
CA THR A 23 -11.35 2.25 -18.51
C THR A 23 -12.64 2.97 -18.15
N LEU A 24 -12.63 4.30 -18.13
CA LEU A 24 -13.82 5.11 -17.86
C LEU A 24 -14.60 5.34 -19.16
N ASP A 25 -15.93 5.41 -19.06
CA ASP A 25 -16.80 5.61 -20.22
C ASP A 25 -16.40 6.87 -21.00
N GLY A 26 -16.19 6.71 -22.31
CA GLY A 26 -15.74 7.80 -23.19
C GLY A 26 -14.22 8.00 -23.25
N ASN A 27 -13.43 7.29 -22.43
CA ASN A 27 -11.97 7.39 -22.42
C ASN A 27 -11.34 6.08 -22.92
N ARG A 28 -10.45 6.15 -23.92
CA ARG A 28 -9.79 4.95 -24.48
C ARG A 28 -8.60 4.47 -23.64
N ARG A 29 -8.13 5.26 -22.68
CA ARG A 29 -6.95 4.95 -21.86
C ARG A 29 -7.38 4.57 -20.44
N PRO A 30 -6.82 3.49 -19.87
CA PRO A 30 -7.01 3.17 -18.46
C PRO A 30 -6.60 4.34 -17.57
N ALA A 31 -7.37 4.58 -16.52
CA ALA A 31 -7.08 5.56 -15.49
C ALA A 31 -7.03 4.85 -14.13
N LYS A 32 -6.05 5.22 -13.30
CA LYS A 32 -5.97 4.76 -11.91
C LYS A 32 -7.04 5.46 -11.08
N VAL A 33 -7.83 4.68 -10.33
CA VAL A 33 -8.91 5.17 -9.46
C VAL A 33 -8.84 4.48 -8.10
N ALA A 34 -9.24 5.18 -7.05
CA ALA A 34 -9.54 4.58 -5.76
C ALA A 34 -11.07 4.52 -5.59
N ARG A 35 -11.60 3.35 -5.22
CA ARG A 35 -13.03 3.11 -5.04
C ARG A 35 -13.31 2.69 -3.62
N LEU A 36 -14.35 3.27 -3.03
CA LEU A 36 -14.91 2.86 -1.76
C LEU A 36 -16.19 2.08 -2.02
N ARG A 37 -16.30 0.87 -1.45
CA ARG A 37 -17.47 0.00 -1.57
C ARG A 37 -17.77 -0.70 -0.23
N PRO A 38 -19.02 -1.08 0.06
CA PRO A 38 -19.31 -1.96 1.18
C PRO A 38 -18.61 -3.30 1.01
N ILE A 39 -18.26 -3.96 2.12
CA ILE A 39 -17.64 -5.29 2.07
C ILE A 39 -18.54 -6.27 1.31
N GLY A 40 -17.94 -7.00 0.36
CA GLY A 40 -18.64 -8.02 -0.44
C GLY A 40 -19.61 -7.48 -1.50
N GLU A 41 -19.75 -6.16 -1.64
CA GLU A 41 -20.60 -5.54 -2.66
C GLU A 41 -19.78 -4.99 -3.84
N GLN A 42 -20.36 -5.01 -5.04
CA GLN A 42 -19.77 -4.36 -6.22
C GLN A 42 -20.17 -2.88 -6.35
N ARG A 43 -21.09 -2.41 -5.50
CA ARG A 43 -21.60 -1.04 -5.54
C ARG A 43 -20.52 -0.06 -5.09
N ILE A 44 -20.14 0.85 -5.98
CA ILE A 44 -19.22 1.94 -5.68
C ILE A 44 -19.99 3.07 -4.99
N LEU A 45 -19.58 3.42 -3.78
CA LEU A 45 -20.16 4.53 -3.01
C LEU A 45 -19.45 5.84 -3.24
N ALA A 46 -18.13 5.79 -3.42
CA ALA A 46 -17.32 6.95 -3.75
C ALA A 46 -16.13 6.54 -4.63
N GLN A 47 -15.66 7.46 -5.48
CA GLN A 47 -14.52 7.23 -6.36
C GLN A 47 -13.61 8.47 -6.40
N LEU A 48 -12.31 8.25 -6.18
CA LEU A 48 -11.26 9.22 -6.47
C LEU A 48 -10.58 8.87 -7.78
N LEU A 49 -10.53 9.83 -8.70
CA LEU A 49 -9.66 9.83 -9.85
C LEU A 49 -8.25 10.26 -9.45
N LEU A 50 -7.25 9.70 -10.13
CA LEU A 50 -5.84 10.03 -9.96
C LEU A 50 -5.40 9.95 -8.48
N PRO A 51 -5.69 8.82 -7.79
CA PRO A 51 -5.41 8.70 -6.37
C PRO A 51 -3.90 8.81 -6.13
N LYS A 52 -3.54 9.65 -5.16
CA LYS A 52 -2.17 9.85 -4.69
C LYS A 52 -2.08 9.45 -3.24
N LEU A 53 -1.13 8.57 -2.94
CA LEU A 53 -0.73 8.32 -1.57
C LEU A 53 -0.10 9.58 -0.99
N VAL A 54 -0.63 10.04 0.14
CA VAL A 54 -0.13 11.25 0.83
C VAL A 54 0.65 10.86 2.08
N LYS A 55 0.15 9.87 2.82
CA LYS A 55 0.75 9.43 4.07
C LYS A 55 0.34 7.99 4.38
N LEU A 56 1.25 7.25 4.99
CA LEU A 56 0.96 6.00 5.69
C LEU A 56 1.73 6.00 7.01
N GLN A 57 1.04 5.79 8.12
CA GLN A 57 1.69 5.69 9.43
C GLN A 57 0.91 4.77 10.35
N GLY A 58 1.53 3.65 10.74
CA GLY A 58 0.81 2.58 11.43
C GLY A 58 -0.30 2.05 10.52
N TRP A 59 -1.54 2.03 11.01
CA TRP A 59 -2.72 1.59 10.26
C TRP A 59 -3.49 2.74 9.61
N ASN A 60 -2.95 3.96 9.61
CA ASN A 60 -3.59 5.11 9.00
C ASN A 60 -3.03 5.33 7.60
N LEU A 61 -3.91 5.45 6.62
CA LEU A 61 -3.63 5.69 5.22
C LEU A 61 -4.33 6.98 4.79
N VAL A 62 -3.64 7.85 4.08
CA VAL A 62 -4.22 9.07 3.52
C VAL A 62 -4.06 9.05 2.00
N LEU A 63 -5.18 9.10 1.29
CA LEU A 63 -5.23 9.26 -0.16
C LEU A 63 -5.78 10.64 -0.51
N SER A 64 -5.25 11.27 -1.55
CA SER A 64 -5.86 12.44 -2.19
C SER A 64 -6.17 12.16 -3.64
N GLY A 65 -7.11 12.90 -4.22
CA GLY A 65 -7.49 12.74 -5.62
C GLY A 65 -8.59 13.71 -6.01
N ILE A 66 -9.24 13.42 -7.13
CA ILE A 66 -10.36 14.22 -7.64
C ILE A 66 -11.64 13.37 -7.59
N GLU A 67 -12.67 13.88 -6.94
CA GLU A 67 -14.02 13.30 -7.00
C GLU A 67 -14.84 14.07 -8.04
N GLU A 68 -15.51 13.32 -8.93
CA GLU A 68 -16.41 13.89 -9.92
C GLU A 68 -17.83 13.97 -9.38
N LEU A 69 -18.35 15.19 -9.25
CA LEU A 69 -19.70 15.45 -8.79
C LEU A 69 -20.57 15.92 -9.96
N LYS A 70 -21.75 15.31 -10.10
CA LYS A 70 -22.77 15.78 -11.05
C LYS A 70 -23.44 17.03 -10.49
N GLY A 71 -23.33 18.14 -11.21
CA GLY A 71 -24.01 19.38 -10.89
C GLY A 71 -25.49 19.38 -11.31
N VAL A 72 -26.22 20.38 -10.82
CA VAL A 72 -27.67 20.57 -11.07
C VAL A 72 -28.01 20.70 -12.56
N ALA A 73 -27.09 21.25 -13.37
CA ALA A 73 -27.24 21.43 -14.81
C ALA A 73 -26.66 20.26 -15.65
N GLY A 74 -26.39 19.10 -15.04
CA GLY A 74 -25.82 17.93 -15.73
C GLY A 74 -24.32 18.03 -16.06
N GLN A 75 -23.66 19.13 -15.70
CA GLN A 75 -22.21 19.28 -15.83
C GLN A 75 -21.47 18.51 -14.73
N THR A 76 -20.44 17.78 -15.12
CA THR A 76 -19.51 17.14 -14.17
C THR A 76 -18.46 18.15 -13.74
N ARG A 77 -18.28 18.32 -12.43
CA ARG A 77 -17.17 19.09 -11.85
C ARG A 77 -16.24 18.18 -11.05
N GLY A 78 -14.93 18.38 -11.20
CA GLY A 78 -13.93 17.73 -10.36
C GLY A 78 -13.71 18.54 -9.08
N VAL A 79 -13.75 17.87 -7.93
CA VAL A 79 -13.46 18.45 -6.63
C VAL A 79 -12.27 17.72 -6.01
N ALA A 80 -11.28 18.48 -5.54
CA ALA A 80 -10.16 17.90 -4.81
C ALA A 80 -10.65 17.32 -3.48
N GLN A 81 -10.31 16.06 -3.22
CA GLN A 81 -10.74 15.33 -2.04
C GLN A 81 -9.55 14.65 -1.37
N THR A 82 -9.66 14.47 -0.06
CA THR A 82 -8.72 13.69 0.74
C THR A 82 -9.49 12.68 1.58
N TRP A 83 -9.14 11.40 1.43
CA TRP A 83 -9.68 10.32 2.24
C TRP A 83 -8.68 9.96 3.33
N VAL A 84 -9.13 10.04 4.57
CA VAL A 84 -8.39 9.59 5.75
C VAL A 84 -8.96 8.25 6.17
N CYS A 85 -8.17 7.20 5.99
CA CYS A 85 -8.59 5.82 6.18
C CYS A 85 -7.85 5.20 7.37
N LYS A 86 -8.59 4.52 8.23
CA LYS A 86 -8.02 3.59 9.22
C LYS A 86 -8.20 2.18 8.70
N LEU A 87 -7.10 1.49 8.44
CA LEU A 87 -7.12 0.10 7.99
C LEU A 87 -7.68 -0.78 9.10
N TRP A 88 -8.60 -1.66 8.73
CA TRP A 88 -9.04 -2.74 9.58
C TRP A 88 -7.99 -3.85 9.53
N VAL A 89 -7.47 -4.24 10.70
CA VAL A 89 -6.42 -5.25 10.81
C VAL A 89 -6.78 -6.29 11.85
N PRO A 90 -6.30 -7.54 11.73
CA PRO A 90 -6.47 -8.55 12.77
C PRO A 90 -5.87 -8.11 14.12
N ASP A 91 -6.44 -8.58 15.23
CA ASP A 91 -5.98 -8.23 16.60
C ASP A 91 -4.52 -8.58 16.87
N ASN A 92 -3.99 -9.59 16.17
CA ASN A 92 -2.61 -10.03 16.26
C ASN A 92 -1.69 -9.44 15.17
N ALA A 93 -2.13 -8.38 14.49
CA ALA A 93 -1.29 -7.61 13.57
C ALA A 93 -0.17 -6.89 14.34
N VAL A 94 1.07 -7.08 13.90
CA VAL A 94 2.26 -6.49 14.56
C VAL A 94 2.93 -5.40 13.74
N GLY A 95 2.70 -5.39 12.42
CA GLY A 95 3.27 -4.44 11.49
C GLY A 95 2.99 -4.87 10.05
N TYR A 96 3.92 -4.58 9.16
CA TYR A 96 3.84 -4.95 7.75
C TYR A 96 4.96 -5.90 7.37
N ARG A 97 4.67 -6.77 6.41
CA ARG A 97 5.67 -7.55 5.68
C ARG A 97 5.78 -6.97 4.28
N VAL A 98 6.99 -6.61 3.90
CA VAL A 98 7.32 -5.93 2.66
C VAL A 98 8.21 -6.82 1.82
N ARG A 99 7.83 -7.09 0.58
CA ARG A 99 8.62 -7.87 -0.38
C ARG A 99 8.96 -7.00 -1.58
N ASP A 100 10.22 -7.01 -1.98
CA ASP A 100 10.65 -6.29 -3.18
C ASP A 100 9.95 -6.87 -4.43
N THR A 101 9.34 -5.99 -5.23
CA THR A 101 8.74 -6.37 -6.51
C THR A 101 9.70 -6.21 -7.67
N CYS A 102 10.82 -5.51 -7.48
CA CYS A 102 11.86 -5.34 -8.48
C CYS A 102 13.21 -5.83 -7.97
N GLN A 103 14.01 -6.37 -8.88
CA GLN A 103 15.43 -6.70 -8.67
C GLN A 103 16.25 -5.97 -9.74
N GLN A 104 17.18 -5.12 -9.31
CA GLN A 104 18.05 -4.34 -10.21
C GLN A 104 17.27 -3.56 -11.29
N GLY A 105 16.20 -2.87 -10.90
CA GLY A 105 15.34 -2.14 -11.84
C GLY A 105 14.32 -2.97 -12.62
N VAL A 106 14.37 -4.31 -12.55
CA VAL A 106 13.51 -5.21 -13.33
C VAL A 106 12.41 -5.80 -12.45
N LEU A 107 11.16 -5.77 -12.94
CA LEU A 107 10.03 -6.36 -12.23
C LEU A 107 10.20 -7.88 -12.10
N ALA A 108 10.15 -8.37 -10.87
CA ALA A 108 10.20 -9.79 -10.56
C ALA A 108 8.87 -10.49 -10.89
N PRO A 109 8.88 -11.75 -11.33
CA PRO A 109 7.65 -12.52 -11.50
C PRO A 109 6.87 -12.64 -10.17
N LYS A 110 5.53 -12.54 -10.25
CA LYS A 110 4.66 -12.62 -9.06
C LYS A 110 4.86 -13.89 -8.22
N SER A 111 5.20 -15.02 -8.86
CA SER A 111 5.52 -16.26 -8.17
C SER A 111 6.76 -16.14 -7.27
N ALA A 112 7.82 -15.50 -7.76
CA ALA A 112 9.05 -15.26 -7.01
C ALA A 112 8.83 -14.29 -5.85
N ILE A 113 8.04 -13.23 -6.07
CA ILE A 113 7.70 -12.26 -5.03
C ILE A 113 7.03 -12.97 -3.84
N ARG A 114 6.02 -13.82 -4.11
CA ARG A 114 5.26 -14.55 -3.07
C ARG A 114 6.11 -15.51 -2.24
N GLN A 115 7.18 -16.07 -2.81
CA GLN A 115 8.07 -17.02 -2.14
C GLN A 115 9.17 -16.34 -1.32
N SER A 116 9.38 -15.02 -1.48
CA SER A 116 10.45 -14.31 -0.78
C SER A 116 10.13 -14.05 0.70
N SER A 117 11.17 -14.07 1.55
CA SER A 117 11.05 -13.99 3.01
C SER A 117 10.53 -12.63 3.51
N GLY A 118 10.71 -11.56 2.73
CA GLY A 118 10.23 -10.22 3.03
C GLY A 118 10.87 -9.58 4.26
N THR A 119 10.81 -8.26 4.33
CA THR A 119 11.22 -7.46 5.48
C THR A 119 10.01 -7.15 6.35
N ARG A 120 10.12 -7.32 7.68
CA ARG A 120 9.01 -7.09 8.62
C ARG A 120 9.28 -5.85 9.47
N GLY A 121 8.29 -4.98 9.62
CA GLY A 121 8.49 -3.71 10.32
C GLY A 121 7.28 -2.80 10.32
N ARG A 122 7.44 -1.64 10.95
CA ARG A 122 6.49 -0.53 10.79
C ARG A 122 6.76 0.15 9.47
N LEU A 123 5.77 0.14 8.58
CA LEU A 123 5.84 0.92 7.34
C LEU A 123 5.44 2.37 7.65
N VAL A 124 6.27 3.29 7.16
CA VAL A 124 5.99 4.73 7.20
C VAL A 124 6.15 5.27 5.78
N VAL A 125 5.17 6.06 5.34
CA VAL A 125 5.22 6.81 4.09
C VAL A 125 4.98 8.28 4.41
N THR A 126 5.97 9.12 4.11
CA THR A 126 5.97 10.55 4.41
C THR A 126 6.78 11.32 3.36
N THR A 127 6.58 12.63 3.28
CA THR A 127 7.39 13.50 2.43
C THR A 127 8.74 13.77 3.07
N ASP A 128 9.81 13.69 2.27
CA ASP A 128 11.19 14.04 2.68
C ASP A 128 11.96 14.62 1.49
N TYR A 129 13.04 15.36 1.76
CA TYR A 129 13.92 15.88 0.71
C TYR A 129 14.87 14.78 0.23
N VAL A 130 14.90 14.53 -1.07
CA VAL A 130 15.72 13.47 -1.68
C VAL A 130 16.79 14.10 -2.55
N THR A 131 18.04 14.06 -2.08
CA THR A 131 19.19 14.69 -2.76
C THR A 131 19.36 14.23 -4.21
N PRO A 132 19.29 12.92 -4.56
CA PRO A 132 19.42 12.50 -5.96
C PRO A 132 18.32 13.07 -6.90
N LEU A 133 17.16 13.44 -6.34
CA LEU A 133 16.04 14.03 -7.09
C LEU A 133 15.95 15.56 -6.98
N GLN A 134 16.75 16.17 -6.09
CA GLN A 134 16.75 17.60 -5.78
C GLN A 134 15.35 18.19 -5.50
N ARG A 135 14.48 17.42 -4.85
CA ARG A 135 13.13 17.85 -4.48
C ARG A 135 12.62 17.10 -3.26
N TYR A 136 11.61 17.70 -2.61
CA TYR A 136 10.76 16.96 -1.68
C TYR A 136 9.90 15.97 -2.45
N THR A 137 9.89 14.71 -2.01
CA THR A 137 9.02 13.68 -2.57
C THR A 137 8.58 12.69 -1.49
N LEU A 138 7.56 11.88 -1.81
CA LEU A 138 7.07 10.85 -0.93
C LEU A 138 8.09 9.72 -0.82
N CYS A 139 8.43 9.33 0.40
CA CYS A 139 9.37 8.28 0.71
C CYS A 139 8.69 7.21 1.55
N ALA A 140 8.95 5.94 1.25
CA ALA A 140 8.52 4.82 2.06
C ALA A 140 9.72 4.15 2.74
N GLU A 141 9.57 3.86 4.03
CA GLU A 141 10.59 3.23 4.86
C GLU A 141 9.97 2.16 5.75
N VAL A 142 10.69 1.06 5.97
CA VAL A 142 10.28 0.00 6.89
C VAL A 142 11.20 0.04 8.11
N HIS A 143 10.63 0.37 9.27
CA HIS A 143 11.37 0.45 10.52
C HIS A 143 11.25 -0.90 11.24
N HIS A 144 12.37 -1.62 11.36
CA HIS A 144 12.41 -3.00 11.90
C HIS A 144 11.81 -3.10 13.31
N HIS A 145 11.09 -4.21 13.58
CA HIS A 145 10.59 -4.53 14.91
C HIS A 145 11.61 -5.24 15.81
N GLN A 146 12.63 -5.89 15.22
CA GLN A 146 13.70 -6.60 15.89
C GLN A 146 15.00 -6.45 15.09
N VAL A 147 16.14 -6.43 15.79
CA VAL A 147 17.48 -6.19 15.26
C VAL A 147 17.73 -7.03 14.01
N SER A 148 17.74 -6.37 12.84
CA SER A 148 18.20 -6.93 11.57
C SER A 148 19.41 -6.14 11.10
N THR A 149 20.48 -6.86 10.79
CA THR A 149 21.78 -6.38 10.31
C THR A 149 21.75 -5.84 8.87
N PHE A 150 20.58 -5.73 8.25
CA PHE A 150 20.43 -5.15 6.92
C PHE A 150 19.40 -4.01 6.99
N PRO A 151 19.78 -2.76 6.62
CA PRO A 151 18.83 -1.66 6.58
C PRO A 151 17.73 -2.05 5.59
N ALA A 152 16.49 -2.08 6.06
CA ALA A 152 15.37 -2.19 5.15
C ALA A 152 15.47 -1.02 4.16
N GLY A 153 15.31 -1.32 2.88
CA GLY A 153 15.46 -0.32 1.84
C GLY A 153 14.52 0.87 2.03
N ARG A 154 14.83 1.97 1.36
CA ARG A 154 13.97 3.15 1.23
C ARG A 154 13.47 3.23 -0.21
N LEU A 155 12.17 3.44 -0.41
CA LEU A 155 11.62 3.88 -1.70
C LEU A 155 11.50 5.40 -1.69
N VAL A 156 11.94 6.03 -2.77
CA VAL A 156 11.75 7.47 -3.03
C VAL A 156 10.82 7.66 -4.23
N ASP A 157 10.16 8.81 -4.32
CA ASP A 157 9.12 9.03 -5.34
C ASP A 157 7.99 7.99 -5.28
N CYS A 158 7.68 7.61 -4.04
CA CYS A 158 6.75 6.54 -3.72
C CYS A 158 5.33 6.89 -4.15
N HIS A 159 4.62 5.91 -4.69
CA HIS A 159 3.21 6.03 -5.03
C HIS A 159 2.50 4.68 -4.86
N ILE A 160 1.19 4.72 -4.71
CA ILE A 160 0.36 3.51 -4.64
C ILE A 160 0.09 2.99 -6.06
N GLU A 161 0.48 1.75 -6.31
CA GLU A 161 0.25 1.07 -7.58
C GLU A 161 -1.12 0.42 -7.61
N TRP A 162 -1.41 -0.34 -6.56
CA TRP A 162 -2.65 -1.09 -6.43
C TRP A 162 -2.95 -1.37 -4.95
N MET A 163 -4.21 -1.62 -4.62
CA MET A 163 -4.65 -1.99 -3.27
C MET A 163 -5.86 -2.92 -3.33
N SER A 164 -5.84 -3.99 -2.53
CA SER A 164 -7.00 -4.81 -2.17
C SER A 164 -7.28 -4.78 -0.67
N ASP A 165 -8.15 -5.69 -0.25
CA ASP A 165 -8.48 -6.06 1.12
C ASP A 165 -7.26 -6.44 1.99
N GLU A 166 -6.38 -7.30 1.48
CA GLU A 166 -5.30 -7.90 2.29
C GLU A 166 -3.92 -7.31 2.00
N THR A 167 -3.72 -6.78 0.79
CA THR A 167 -2.40 -6.40 0.31
C THR A 167 -2.46 -5.14 -0.54
N PHE A 168 -1.34 -4.43 -0.63
CA PHE A 168 -1.18 -3.30 -1.54
C PHE A 168 0.23 -3.23 -2.09
N GLU A 169 0.38 -2.57 -3.23
CA GLU A 169 1.65 -2.41 -3.91
C GLU A 169 2.06 -0.93 -3.92
N LEU A 170 3.30 -0.67 -3.51
CA LEU A 170 3.95 0.63 -3.64
C LEU A 170 4.96 0.57 -4.79
N GLY A 171 4.90 1.53 -5.69
CA GLY A 171 5.91 1.77 -6.71
C GLY A 171 6.80 2.94 -6.32
N GLY A 172 7.99 3.02 -6.89
CA GLY A 172 8.89 4.15 -6.70
C GLY A 172 10.27 3.89 -7.28
N LEU A 173 11.26 4.54 -6.68
CA LEU A 173 12.66 4.45 -7.04
C LEU A 173 13.49 4.02 -5.83
N ARG A 174 14.60 3.33 -6.09
CA ARG A 174 15.64 3.01 -5.11
C ARG A 174 16.90 3.77 -5.48
N VAL A 175 17.53 4.37 -4.47
CA VAL A 175 18.87 4.97 -4.62
C VAL A 175 19.89 3.85 -4.50
N CYS A 176 20.65 3.61 -5.58
CA CYS A 176 21.78 2.71 -5.60
C CYS A 176 23.04 3.54 -5.42
N ALA A 177 23.69 3.39 -4.26
CA ALA A 177 24.92 4.11 -3.96
C ALA A 177 26.00 3.83 -5.00
N SER A 178 26.87 4.81 -5.25
CA SER A 178 28.04 4.62 -6.11
C SER A 178 28.93 3.50 -5.56
N HIS A 179 29.38 2.61 -6.43
CA HIS A 179 30.29 1.52 -6.07
C HIS A 179 31.35 1.38 -7.16
N GLU A 180 32.62 1.45 -6.76
CA GLU A 180 33.77 1.44 -7.68
C GLU A 180 33.58 2.49 -8.80
N ASP A 181 33.57 2.05 -10.06
CA ASP A 181 33.42 2.90 -11.24
C ASP A 181 31.95 3.22 -11.59
N GLN A 182 31.00 2.76 -10.77
CA GLN A 182 29.59 3.00 -11.02
C GLN A 182 29.12 4.26 -10.27
N PRO A 183 28.62 5.30 -10.98
CA PRO A 183 28.02 6.45 -10.33
C PRO A 183 26.75 6.04 -9.59
N GLU A 184 26.30 6.89 -8.66
CA GLU A 184 24.99 6.75 -8.04
C GLU A 184 23.88 6.69 -9.10
N ARG A 185 22.91 5.79 -8.93
CA ARG A 185 21.82 5.59 -9.87
C ARG A 185 20.48 5.51 -9.14
N LEU A 186 19.43 5.90 -9.85
CA LEU A 186 18.05 5.69 -9.43
C LEU A 186 17.47 4.57 -10.26
N GLU A 187 17.13 3.47 -9.60
CA GLU A 187 16.53 2.31 -10.24
C GLU A 187 15.05 2.21 -9.91
N ARG A 188 14.27 1.69 -10.86
CA ARG A 188 12.88 1.34 -10.60
C ARG A 188 12.80 0.34 -9.46
N ALA A 189 11.93 0.60 -8.50
CA ALA A 189 11.70 -0.28 -7.38
C ALA A 189 10.23 -0.32 -7.00
N GLY A 190 9.88 -1.29 -6.16
CA GLY A 190 8.53 -1.42 -5.65
C GLY A 190 8.45 -2.47 -4.56
N TRP A 191 7.34 -2.43 -3.83
CA TRP A 191 7.08 -3.21 -2.64
C TRP A 191 5.67 -3.78 -2.68
N LEU A 192 5.57 -5.10 -2.56
CA LEU A 192 4.33 -5.77 -2.17
C LEU A 192 4.25 -5.72 -0.65
N VAL A 193 3.20 -5.11 -0.13
CA VAL A 193 2.98 -4.92 1.29
C VAL A 193 1.79 -5.76 1.74
N GLU A 194 2.00 -6.51 2.81
CA GLU A 194 0.99 -7.32 3.49
C GLU A 194 0.98 -6.98 4.98
N ILE A 195 -0.17 -7.20 5.64
CA ILE A 195 -0.24 -7.11 7.09
C ILE A 195 0.57 -8.27 7.69
N ASP A 196 1.57 -7.97 8.51
CA ASP A 196 2.31 -8.98 9.26
C ASP A 196 1.54 -9.35 10.53
N VAL A 197 1.21 -10.63 10.61
CA VAL A 197 0.41 -11.19 11.69
C VAL A 197 1.32 -12.08 12.53
N LYS A 198 1.28 -11.91 13.84
CA LYS A 198 2.01 -12.81 14.76
C LYS A 198 1.32 -14.18 14.71
N GLU A 199 1.96 -15.14 14.03
CA GLU A 199 1.53 -16.53 14.07
C GLU A 199 1.62 -17.04 15.52
N ARG A 200 0.57 -17.73 15.96
CA ARG A 200 0.53 -18.35 17.27
C ARG A 200 1.59 -19.45 17.29
N GLU A 201 2.51 -19.39 18.25
CA GLU A 201 3.42 -20.52 18.47
C GLU A 201 2.59 -21.75 18.84
N LEU A 202 2.68 -22.80 18.02
CA LEU A 202 2.07 -24.08 18.33
C LEU A 202 2.72 -24.62 19.59
N THR A 203 1.92 -25.08 20.55
CA THR A 203 2.49 -25.78 21.70
C THR A 203 3.18 -27.06 21.21
N LYS A 204 4.21 -27.53 21.94
CA LYS A 204 4.93 -28.78 21.61
C LYS A 204 3.97 -29.98 21.42
N ARG A 205 2.83 -29.95 22.09
CA ARG A 205 1.77 -30.97 22.00
C ARG A 205 1.00 -30.89 20.68
N GLU A 206 0.72 -29.70 20.18
CA GLU A 206 0.02 -29.48 18.90
C GLU A 206 0.92 -29.75 17.70
N ALA A 207 2.20 -29.34 17.78
CA ALA A 207 3.19 -29.64 16.74
C ALA A 207 3.44 -31.16 16.59
N ARG A 208 3.28 -31.93 17.66
CA ARG A 208 3.35 -33.41 17.63
C ARG A 208 2.09 -34.06 17.03
N MET A 209 0.95 -33.40 17.03
CA MET A 209 -0.30 -33.93 16.45
C MET A 209 -0.43 -33.64 14.94
N LEU A 210 0.46 -32.82 14.37
CA LEU A 210 0.51 -32.47 12.94
C LEU A 210 1.55 -33.28 12.15
N ARG A 211 2.24 -34.23 12.79
CA ARG A 211 3.17 -35.19 12.16
C ARG A 211 2.53 -36.57 12.11
#